data_AF-A0A5N4DKL1-F1
#
_entry.id   AF-A0A5N4DKL1-F1
#
_cell.length_a   1.000
_cell.length_b   1.000
_cell.length_c   1.000
_cell.angle_alpha   90.00
_cell.angle_beta   90.00
_cell.angle_gamma   90.00
#
_symmetry.space_group_name_H-M   'P 1'
#
loop_
_entity.id
_entity.type
_entity.pdbx_description
1 polymer ?
#
loop_
_entity_poly.entity_id
_entity_poly.type
_entity_poly.pdbx_seq_one_letter_code
_entity_poly.pdbx_strand_id
1 'polypeptide(L)'
;SIGGPFPVTSHRCHHKQKHCPPVLPGEGLPATPLLFHPHTKGSQILMDLSHKAVKRQASFCNAITFSNRPVLIYEQVRLKITKKQCCWSGALRLGFTSKDPSRIHPDSLPKYACPDLVSQSGFWAKALPEEFANEGNIIAFWVDKKGRVFYRINDSASMLFFNGVRTADPLWALVDVYGLTRGVQLLGECPPSGPLGMGTALGAFM
;
A
#
# COMPACT_ATOMS: atom_id res chain seq x y z
N SER A 1 60.06 47.01 22.07
CA SER A 1 58.72 46.83 22.66
C SER A 1 57.77 47.82 22.06
N ILE A 2 56.88 47.35 21.18
CA ILE A 2 55.94 48.14 20.40
C ILE A 2 54.54 47.83 20.92
N GLY A 3 53.85 48.86 21.41
CA GLY A 3 52.41 48.87 21.62
C GLY A 3 51.79 49.81 20.61
N GLY A 4 50.90 49.29 19.76
CA GLY A 4 50.09 50.06 18.82
C GLY A 4 48.65 49.52 18.82
N PRO A 5 47.63 50.36 18.59
CA PRO A 5 46.23 50.00 18.85
C PRO A 5 45.58 49.18 17.72
N PHE A 6 44.61 48.36 18.11
CA PHE A 6 43.78 47.51 17.26
C PHE A 6 42.86 48.29 16.31
N PRO A 7 42.66 47.82 15.07
CA PRO A 7 41.48 48.15 14.29
C PRO A 7 40.40 47.06 14.38
N VAL A 8 39.16 47.52 14.52
CA VAL A 8 37.91 46.74 14.49
C VAL A 8 37.63 46.30 13.05
N THR A 9 37.59 44.99 12.79
CA THR A 9 37.15 44.44 11.51
C THR A 9 35.73 43.90 11.61
N SER A 10 34.84 44.50 10.82
CA SER A 10 33.45 44.10 10.61
C SER A 10 33.35 42.67 10.05
N HIS A 11 32.60 41.81 10.73
CA HIS A 11 32.29 40.46 10.27
C HIS A 11 31.26 40.52 9.13
N ARG A 12 31.72 40.40 7.88
CA ARG A 12 30.84 40.12 6.73
C ARG A 12 30.71 38.61 6.57
N CYS A 13 29.62 38.04 7.09
CA CYS A 13 29.23 36.66 6.85
C CYS A 13 28.88 36.47 5.37
N HIS A 14 29.77 35.83 4.61
CA HIS A 14 29.46 35.35 3.27
C HIS A 14 28.61 34.09 3.38
N HIS A 15 27.28 34.23 3.22
CA HIS A 15 26.38 33.11 3.00
C HIS A 15 26.66 32.52 1.61
N LYS A 16 27.55 31.52 1.53
CA LYS A 16 27.71 30.70 0.32
C LYS A 16 26.43 29.87 0.15
N GLN A 17 25.54 30.31 -0.74
CA GLN A 17 24.55 29.44 -1.36
C GLN A 17 25.28 28.30 -2.07
N LYS A 18 25.31 27.13 -1.44
CA LYS A 18 25.65 25.88 -2.12
C LYS A 18 24.45 25.52 -2.98
N HIS A 19 24.57 25.78 -4.28
CA HIS A 19 23.61 25.36 -5.29
C HIS A 19 23.37 23.85 -5.16
N CYS A 20 22.13 23.47 -4.87
CA CYS A 20 21.64 22.12 -5.13
C CYS A 20 21.58 21.91 -6.65
N PRO A 21 22.02 20.76 -7.19
CA PRO A 21 21.84 20.48 -8.61
C PRO A 21 20.33 20.36 -8.92
N PRO A 22 19.89 20.73 -10.13
CA PRO A 22 18.50 20.62 -10.52
C PRO A 22 18.08 19.15 -10.54
N VAL A 23 17.02 18.85 -9.80
CA VAL A 23 16.31 17.57 -9.83
C VAL A 23 15.80 17.38 -11.26
N LEU A 24 16.31 16.36 -11.94
CA LEU A 24 15.73 15.91 -13.21
C LEU A 24 14.27 15.50 -12.95
N PRO A 25 13.29 16.02 -13.72
CA PRO A 25 11.95 15.47 -13.71
C PRO A 25 12.03 14.07 -14.32
N GLY A 26 12.20 13.06 -13.46
CA GLY A 26 11.93 11.69 -13.83
C GLY A 26 10.46 11.60 -14.21
N GLU A 27 10.19 11.41 -15.49
CA GLU A 27 8.87 11.22 -16.05
C GLU A 27 8.15 10.13 -15.27
N GLY A 28 7.23 10.56 -14.40
CA GLY A 28 6.26 9.67 -13.80
C GLY A 28 5.36 9.19 -14.93
N LEU A 29 5.68 8.02 -15.49
CA LEU A 29 4.67 7.22 -16.18
C LEU A 29 3.43 7.26 -15.29
N PRO A 30 2.23 7.57 -15.81
CA PRO A 30 1.02 7.49 -15.00
C PRO A 30 0.96 6.05 -14.50
N ALA A 31 1.23 5.87 -13.20
CA ALA A 31 1.26 4.55 -12.61
C ALA A 31 -0.10 3.93 -12.92
N THR A 32 -0.07 2.83 -13.67
CA THR A 32 -1.31 2.15 -14.04
C THR A 32 -2.07 1.88 -12.75
N PRO A 33 -3.38 2.19 -12.70
CA PRO A 33 -4.12 2.13 -11.45
C PRO A 33 -4.03 0.72 -10.86
N LEU A 34 -3.85 0.64 -9.55
CA LEU A 34 -3.85 -0.63 -8.85
C LEU A 34 -5.28 -1.15 -8.78
N LEU A 35 -5.54 -2.25 -9.49
CA LEU A 35 -6.84 -2.92 -9.58
C LEU A 35 -6.67 -4.37 -9.11
N PHE A 36 -7.79 -5.07 -8.93
CA PHE A 36 -7.77 -6.51 -8.73
C PHE A 36 -7.49 -7.23 -10.05
N HIS A 37 -6.75 -8.33 -9.99
CA HIS A 37 -6.44 -9.15 -11.15
C HIS A 37 -7.72 -9.82 -11.68
N PRO A 38 -8.06 -9.65 -12.98
CA PRO A 38 -9.38 -10.00 -13.49
C PRO A 38 -9.64 -11.51 -13.58
N HIS A 39 -8.59 -12.33 -13.80
CA HIS A 39 -8.75 -13.76 -14.09
C HIS A 39 -8.50 -14.63 -12.85
N THR A 40 -7.31 -14.51 -12.28
CA THR A 40 -6.84 -15.28 -11.11
C THR A 40 -7.45 -14.78 -9.81
N LYS A 41 -8.56 -15.41 -9.42
CA LYS A 41 -9.31 -15.11 -8.20
C LYS A 41 -10.07 -16.35 -7.73
N GLY A 42 -10.34 -16.43 -6.43
CA GLY A 42 -11.09 -17.52 -5.84
C GLY A 42 -12.53 -17.59 -6.35
N SER A 43 -13.10 -18.79 -6.31
CA SER A 43 -14.43 -19.09 -6.87
C SER A 43 -15.60 -18.36 -6.21
N GLN A 44 -15.39 -17.76 -5.03
CA GLN A 44 -16.42 -16.96 -4.35
C GLN A 44 -16.29 -15.45 -4.61
N ILE A 45 -15.35 -15.01 -5.44
CA ILE A 45 -15.14 -13.60 -5.74
C ILE A 45 -16.05 -13.15 -6.88
N LEU A 46 -16.94 -12.21 -6.55
CA LEU A 46 -17.59 -11.32 -7.51
C LEU A 46 -16.79 -10.02 -7.59
N MET A 47 -16.49 -9.60 -8.81
CA MET A 47 -15.72 -8.40 -9.11
C MET A 47 -16.60 -7.41 -9.87
N ASP A 48 -16.46 -6.12 -9.58
CA ASP A 48 -17.14 -5.07 -10.31
C ASP A 48 -16.50 -4.83 -11.70
N LEU A 49 -17.20 -4.13 -12.60
CA LEU A 49 -16.71 -3.86 -13.96
C LEU A 49 -15.43 -3.01 -13.98
N SER A 50 -15.17 -2.21 -12.95
CA SER A 50 -13.95 -1.39 -12.86
C SER A 50 -12.76 -2.15 -12.29
N HIS A 51 -12.97 -3.40 -11.84
CA HIS A 51 -11.99 -4.24 -11.13
C HIS A 51 -11.41 -3.57 -9.86
N LYS A 52 -12.09 -2.56 -9.31
CA LYS A 52 -11.68 -1.87 -8.07
C LYS A 52 -12.30 -2.49 -6.83
N ALA A 53 -13.41 -3.20 -6.96
CA ALA A 53 -14.14 -3.76 -5.83
C ALA A 53 -14.40 -5.25 -6.02
N VAL A 54 -14.21 -6.00 -4.93
CA VAL A 54 -14.54 -7.42 -4.88
C VAL A 54 -15.42 -7.72 -3.68
N LYS A 55 -16.31 -8.68 -3.85
CA LYS A 55 -17.19 -9.19 -2.80
C LYS A 55 -17.18 -10.70 -2.81
N ARG A 56 -17.22 -11.29 -1.63
CA ARG A 56 -17.45 -12.72 -1.45
C ARG A 56 -18.95 -13.01 -1.55
N GLN A 57 -19.35 -13.81 -2.55
CA GLN A 57 -20.77 -14.09 -2.80
C GLN A 57 -21.39 -14.98 -1.71
N ALA A 58 -20.72 -16.07 -1.35
CA ALA A 58 -21.16 -17.04 -0.35
C ALA A 58 -19.98 -17.61 0.45
N SER A 59 -20.29 -18.44 1.44
CA SER A 59 -19.30 -19.03 2.37
C SER A 59 -18.49 -17.99 3.15
N PHE A 60 -17.36 -18.42 3.74
CA PHE A 60 -16.42 -17.61 4.51
C PHE A 60 -14.99 -17.60 3.93
N CYS A 61 -14.78 -18.26 2.78
CA CYS A 61 -13.46 -18.59 2.21
C CYS A 61 -13.53 -18.71 0.68
N ASN A 62 -12.49 -19.29 0.03
CA ASN A 62 -12.37 -19.40 -1.43
C ASN A 62 -12.42 -18.02 -2.12
N ALA A 63 -11.79 -17.03 -1.49
CA ALA A 63 -11.94 -15.63 -1.84
C ALA A 63 -10.60 -14.89 -1.93
N ILE A 64 -9.58 -15.59 -2.43
CA ILE A 64 -8.23 -15.05 -2.67
C ILE A 64 -8.24 -14.23 -3.96
N THR A 65 -7.63 -13.05 -3.93
CA THR A 65 -7.41 -12.17 -5.09
C THR A 65 -6.01 -11.58 -5.05
N PHE A 66 -5.59 -11.04 -6.20
CA PHE A 66 -4.29 -10.41 -6.36
C PHE A 66 -4.42 -9.04 -6.99
N SER A 67 -3.36 -8.22 -6.94
CA SER A 67 -3.29 -7.00 -7.78
C SER A 67 -3.12 -7.36 -9.26
N ASN A 68 -3.59 -6.49 -10.16
CA ASN A 68 -3.44 -6.64 -11.61
C ASN A 68 -2.01 -6.43 -12.11
N ARG A 69 -1.17 -5.75 -11.32
CA ARG A 69 0.23 -5.46 -11.62
C ARG A 69 1.12 -5.65 -10.40
N PRO A 70 2.45 -5.73 -10.59
CA PRO A 70 3.38 -5.62 -9.47
C PRO A 70 3.22 -4.29 -8.73
N VAL A 71 3.41 -4.33 -7.42
CA VAL A 71 3.51 -3.18 -6.53
C VAL A 71 4.97 -2.85 -6.28
N LEU A 72 5.29 -1.57 -6.23
CA LEU A 72 6.63 -1.12 -5.91
C LEU A 72 6.92 -1.29 -4.41
N ILE A 73 8.20 -1.43 -4.08
CA ILE A 73 8.64 -1.34 -2.68
C ILE A 73 8.26 0.05 -2.16
N TYR A 74 7.69 0.10 -0.94
CA TYR A 74 7.06 1.27 -0.32
C TYR A 74 5.76 1.78 -0.96
N GLU A 75 5.26 1.17 -2.04
CA GLU A 75 3.93 1.49 -2.56
C GLU A 75 2.86 1.02 -1.56
N GLN A 76 1.98 1.94 -1.17
CA GLN A 76 0.90 1.65 -0.23
C GLN A 76 -0.30 1.07 -0.98
N VAL A 77 -0.56 -0.21 -0.79
CA VAL A 77 -1.80 -0.85 -1.23
C VAL A 77 -2.89 -0.46 -0.25
N ARG A 78 -3.85 0.36 -0.70
CA ARG A 78 -4.94 0.88 0.13
C ARG A 78 -6.25 0.15 -0.17
N LEU A 79 -6.82 -0.47 0.85
CA LEU A 79 -8.06 -1.24 0.77
C LEU A 79 -9.10 -0.68 1.74
N LYS A 80 -10.27 -0.30 1.24
CA LYS A 80 -11.43 0.02 2.07
C LYS A 80 -12.27 -1.24 2.28
N ILE A 81 -12.63 -1.55 3.52
CA ILE A 81 -13.65 -2.57 3.82
C ILE A 81 -15.02 -1.99 3.48
N THR A 82 -15.69 -2.60 2.51
CA THR A 82 -17.00 -2.14 2.03
C THR A 82 -18.15 -2.96 2.60
N LYS A 83 -17.90 -4.19 3.04
CA LYS A 83 -18.91 -5.04 3.64
C LYS A 83 -18.32 -6.00 4.67
N LYS A 84 -19.00 -6.12 5.81
CA LYS A 84 -18.77 -7.07 6.90
C LYS A 84 -19.93 -8.06 6.98
N GLN A 85 -19.65 -9.25 7.48
CA GLN A 85 -20.61 -10.31 7.75
C GLN A 85 -20.32 -10.90 9.13
N CYS A 86 -21.17 -10.58 10.10
CA CYS A 86 -20.91 -10.87 11.51
C CYS A 86 -21.15 -12.33 11.95
N CYS A 87 -21.59 -13.22 11.06
CA CYS A 87 -21.84 -14.63 11.38
C CYS A 87 -20.61 -15.54 11.23
N TRP A 88 -19.43 -14.97 11.02
CA TRP A 88 -18.16 -15.70 10.89
C TRP A 88 -17.11 -15.11 11.84
N SER A 89 -16.04 -15.86 12.09
CA SER A 89 -14.85 -15.38 12.80
C SER A 89 -13.66 -15.27 11.84
N GLY A 90 -12.65 -14.52 12.27
CA GLY A 90 -11.46 -14.19 11.50
C GLY A 90 -11.69 -13.08 10.49
N ALA A 91 -10.64 -12.31 10.20
CA ALA A 91 -10.67 -11.20 9.27
C ALA A 91 -9.92 -11.50 7.97
N LEU A 92 -9.97 -10.57 7.03
CA LEU A 92 -9.18 -10.63 5.81
C LEU A 92 -7.69 -10.90 6.08
N ARG A 93 -7.04 -11.60 5.15
CA ARG A 93 -5.58 -11.78 5.16
C ARG A 93 -4.94 -10.96 4.06
N LEU A 94 -3.80 -10.38 4.37
CA LEU A 94 -3.08 -9.46 3.47
C LEU A 94 -1.62 -9.88 3.37
N GLY A 95 -1.04 -9.63 2.21
CA GLY A 95 0.39 -9.78 2.00
C GLY A 95 0.78 -9.67 0.54
N PHE A 96 1.77 -10.46 0.13
CA PHE A 96 2.40 -10.37 -1.19
C PHE A 96 2.70 -11.75 -1.76
N THR A 97 2.86 -11.79 -3.08
CA THR A 97 3.41 -12.94 -3.79
C THR A 97 4.43 -12.51 -4.82
N SER A 98 5.47 -13.31 -5.05
CA SER A 98 6.39 -13.16 -6.18
C SER A 98 5.99 -14.01 -7.39
N LYS A 99 4.86 -14.73 -7.30
CA LYS A 99 4.28 -15.46 -8.42
C LYS A 99 3.37 -14.52 -9.20
N ASP A 100 3.66 -14.36 -10.48
CA ASP A 100 2.81 -13.59 -11.39
C ASP A 100 1.40 -14.21 -11.45
N PRO A 101 0.35 -13.49 -11.01
CA PRO A 101 -1.02 -14.00 -11.03
C PRO A 101 -1.50 -14.42 -12.41
N SER A 102 -1.00 -13.80 -13.49
CA SER A 102 -1.36 -14.18 -14.86
C SER A 102 -0.89 -15.60 -15.25
N ARG A 103 0.02 -16.18 -14.46
CA ARG A 103 0.57 -17.54 -14.66
C ARG A 103 0.00 -18.57 -13.68
N ILE A 104 -0.84 -18.15 -12.74
CA ILE A 104 -1.50 -19.04 -11.78
C ILE A 104 -2.84 -19.47 -12.37
N HIS A 105 -3.10 -20.77 -12.42
CA HIS A 105 -4.40 -21.28 -12.84
C HIS A 105 -5.45 -20.98 -11.74
N PRO A 106 -6.61 -20.37 -12.06
CA PRO A 106 -7.61 -20.04 -11.04
C PRO A 106 -8.07 -21.25 -10.21
N ASP A 107 -8.23 -22.41 -10.84
CA ASP A 107 -8.66 -23.64 -10.15
C ASP A 107 -7.59 -24.26 -9.25
N SER A 108 -6.32 -23.80 -9.34
CA SER A 108 -5.27 -24.22 -8.42
C SER A 108 -5.21 -23.37 -7.15
N LEU A 109 -6.05 -22.34 -7.03
CA LEU A 109 -6.10 -21.53 -5.81
C LEU A 109 -6.71 -22.37 -4.67
N PRO A 110 -6.04 -22.44 -3.51
CA PRO A 110 -6.58 -23.17 -2.38
C PRO A 110 -7.68 -22.37 -1.68
N LYS A 111 -8.26 -22.98 -0.65
CA LYS A 111 -9.37 -22.41 0.10
C LYS A 111 -8.97 -21.18 0.92
N TYR A 112 -7.72 -21.14 1.39
CA TYR A 112 -7.22 -20.12 2.30
C TYR A 112 -5.83 -19.62 1.89
N ALA A 113 -5.56 -18.33 2.10
CA ALA A 113 -4.18 -17.85 1.98
C ALA A 113 -3.29 -18.39 3.11
N CYS A 114 -3.81 -18.42 4.34
CA CYS A 114 -3.14 -18.99 5.50
C CYS A 114 -3.92 -20.24 5.98
N PRO A 115 -3.29 -21.42 6.11
CA PRO A 115 -1.88 -21.70 5.83
C PRO A 115 -1.57 -22.05 4.36
N ASP A 116 -2.58 -22.37 3.54
CA ASP A 116 -2.37 -23.11 2.28
C ASP A 116 -1.44 -22.41 1.28
N LEU A 117 -1.66 -21.13 0.94
CA LEU A 117 -0.73 -20.41 0.05
C LEU A 117 0.61 -20.12 0.72
N VAL A 118 0.61 -19.66 1.97
CA VAL A 118 1.84 -19.30 2.69
C VAL A 118 2.79 -20.49 2.89
N SER A 119 2.27 -21.72 2.88
CA SER A 119 3.08 -22.94 2.88
C SER A 119 3.86 -23.17 1.57
N GLN A 120 3.47 -22.49 0.49
CA GLN A 120 4.11 -22.58 -0.81
C GLN A 120 5.17 -21.48 -0.98
N SER A 121 6.23 -21.79 -1.72
CA SER A 121 7.29 -20.80 -2.01
C SER A 121 6.74 -19.60 -2.78
N GLY A 122 7.13 -18.39 -2.37
CA GLY A 122 6.78 -17.16 -3.08
C GLY A 122 5.44 -16.55 -2.67
N PHE A 123 4.86 -16.97 -1.55
CA PHE A 123 3.65 -16.38 -0.97
C PHE A 123 3.89 -16.00 0.50
N TRP A 124 3.45 -14.81 0.88
CA TRP A 124 3.52 -14.33 2.25
C TRP A 124 2.23 -13.59 2.59
N ALA A 125 1.54 -14.00 3.64
CA ALA A 125 0.31 -13.35 4.09
C ALA A 125 0.11 -13.55 5.58
N LYS A 126 -0.64 -12.65 6.19
CA LYS A 126 -1.04 -12.75 7.60
C LYS A 126 -2.46 -12.23 7.76
N ALA A 127 -3.19 -12.81 8.71
CA ALA A 127 -4.53 -12.34 9.07
C ALA A 127 -4.45 -10.98 9.76
N LEU A 128 -5.33 -10.06 9.35
CA LEU A 128 -5.51 -8.80 10.08
C LEU A 128 -6.19 -9.10 11.43
N PRO A 129 -5.87 -8.38 12.51
CA PRO A 129 -6.65 -8.45 13.74
C PRO A 129 -8.13 -8.09 13.49
N GLU A 130 -9.05 -8.84 14.12
CA GLU A 130 -10.50 -8.75 13.85
C GLU A 130 -11.08 -7.38 14.20
N GLU A 131 -10.52 -6.72 15.20
CA GLU A 131 -10.90 -5.38 15.66
C GLU A 131 -10.74 -4.31 14.57
N PHE A 132 -9.90 -4.56 13.55
CA PHE A 132 -9.69 -3.65 12.42
C PHE A 132 -10.53 -4.01 11.18
N ALA A 133 -11.30 -5.10 11.24
CA ALA A 133 -12.08 -5.62 10.12
C ALA A 133 -13.50 -5.00 10.03
N ASN A 134 -13.62 -3.70 10.31
CA ASN A 134 -14.90 -2.99 10.35
C ASN A 134 -15.24 -2.31 9.02
N GLU A 135 -16.53 -2.26 8.67
CA GLU A 135 -16.98 -1.52 7.48
C GLU A 135 -16.53 -0.06 7.56
N GLY A 136 -16.04 0.46 6.43
CA GLY A 136 -15.52 1.82 6.33
C GLY A 136 -14.04 1.98 6.67
N ASN A 137 -13.42 1.05 7.41
CA ASN A 137 -11.98 1.12 7.68
C ASN A 137 -11.16 1.01 6.39
N ILE A 138 -10.10 1.80 6.33
CA ILE A 138 -9.11 1.80 5.25
C ILE A 138 -7.84 1.19 5.79
N ILE A 139 -7.39 0.10 5.19
CA ILE A 139 -6.12 -0.53 5.50
C ILE A 139 -5.13 -0.15 4.41
N ALA A 140 -4.01 0.46 4.78
CA ALA A 140 -2.85 0.62 3.91
C ALA A 140 -1.79 -0.39 4.32
N PHE A 141 -1.22 -1.14 3.39
CA PHE A 141 -0.08 -2.03 3.67
C PHE A 141 0.97 -1.93 2.56
N TRP A 142 2.23 -2.10 2.94
CA TRP A 142 3.38 -1.98 2.04
C TRP A 142 4.55 -2.80 2.57
N VAL A 143 5.49 -3.09 1.69
CA VAL A 143 6.75 -3.77 2.03
C VAL A 143 7.92 -2.80 1.89
N ASP A 144 8.90 -2.88 2.77
CA ASP A 144 10.16 -2.12 2.66
C ASP A 144 11.27 -2.91 1.96
N LYS A 145 12.41 -2.25 1.68
CA LYS A 145 13.57 -2.90 1.03
C LYS A 145 14.13 -4.10 1.80
N LYS A 146 13.88 -4.19 3.11
CA LYS A 146 14.35 -5.28 3.99
C LYS A 146 13.36 -6.44 4.06
N GLY A 147 12.26 -6.41 3.28
CA GLY A 147 11.24 -7.45 3.31
C GLY A 147 10.34 -7.40 4.54
N ARG A 148 10.30 -6.26 5.24
CA ARG A 148 9.36 -6.03 6.36
C ARG A 148 8.07 -5.45 5.80
N VAL A 149 6.97 -6.06 6.16
CA VAL A 149 5.62 -5.60 5.80
C VAL A 149 5.07 -4.77 6.92
N PHE A 150 4.58 -3.59 6.60
CA PHE A 150 3.90 -2.69 7.52
C PHE A 150 2.44 -2.55 7.09
N TYR A 151 1.59 -2.22 8.06
CA TYR A 151 0.22 -1.82 7.80
C TYR A 151 -0.16 -0.58 8.62
N ARG A 152 -1.23 0.09 8.19
CA ARG A 152 -1.84 1.23 8.87
C ARG A 152 -3.35 1.14 8.71
N ILE A 153 -4.08 1.46 9.78
CA ILE A 153 -5.54 1.54 9.76
C ILE A 153 -5.96 3.00 9.79
N ASN A 154 -6.65 3.48 8.76
CA ASN A 154 -7.01 4.88 8.57
C ASN A 154 -5.75 5.77 8.73
N ASP A 155 -5.79 6.74 9.64
CA ASP A 155 -4.71 7.69 9.92
C ASP A 155 -3.91 7.34 11.19
N SER A 156 -3.96 6.07 11.62
CA SER A 156 -3.19 5.58 12.77
C SER A 156 -1.69 5.48 12.47
N ALA A 157 -0.91 5.16 13.51
CA ALA A 157 0.51 4.86 13.36
C ALA A 157 0.73 3.63 12.46
N SER A 158 1.84 3.65 11.70
CA SER A 158 2.28 2.48 10.95
C SER A 158 2.76 1.39 11.91
N MET A 159 2.28 0.17 11.73
CA MET A 159 2.62 -0.99 12.56
C MET A 159 3.35 -2.05 11.73
N LEU A 160 4.33 -2.73 12.32
CA LEU A 160 4.97 -3.89 11.69
C LEU A 160 3.97 -5.06 11.65
N PHE A 161 3.75 -5.62 10.46
CA PHE A 161 2.81 -6.73 10.28
C PHE A 161 3.50 -8.10 10.37
N PHE A 162 4.51 -8.30 9.52
CA PHE A 162 5.37 -9.48 9.45
C PHE A 162 6.64 -9.17 8.64
N ASN A 163 7.56 -10.14 8.55
CA ASN A 163 8.83 -10.00 7.83
C ASN A 163 9.10 -11.24 6.95
N GLY A 164 10.21 -11.21 6.20
CA GLY A 164 10.66 -12.34 5.39
C GLY A 164 10.19 -12.34 3.95
N VAL A 165 9.58 -11.24 3.47
CA VAL A 165 9.21 -11.10 2.05
C VAL A 165 10.48 -10.89 1.22
N ARG A 166 10.67 -11.69 0.17
CA ARG A 166 11.80 -11.54 -0.75
C ARG A 166 11.52 -10.40 -1.73
N THR A 167 12.35 -9.36 -1.69
CA THR A 167 12.17 -8.11 -2.48
C THR A 167 13.04 -8.03 -3.73
N ALA A 168 13.73 -9.13 -4.08
CA ALA A 168 14.55 -9.22 -5.30
C ALA A 168 13.70 -9.44 -6.56
N ASP A 169 12.50 -10.02 -6.40
CA ASP A 169 11.57 -10.32 -7.47
C ASP A 169 10.40 -9.31 -7.45
N PRO A 170 9.70 -9.06 -8.58
CA PRO A 170 8.46 -8.30 -8.58
C PRO A 170 7.42 -8.91 -7.62
N LEU A 171 6.67 -8.06 -6.93
CA LEU A 171 5.68 -8.48 -5.94
C LEU A 171 4.28 -8.04 -6.36
N TRP A 172 3.29 -8.90 -6.21
CA TRP A 172 1.89 -8.56 -6.35
C TRP A 172 1.22 -8.54 -4.97
N ALA A 173 0.26 -7.65 -4.79
CA ALA A 173 -0.56 -7.65 -3.58
C ALA A 173 -1.41 -8.93 -3.55
N LEU A 174 -1.51 -9.54 -2.37
CA LEU A 174 -2.36 -10.71 -2.11
C LEU A 174 -3.41 -10.32 -1.07
N VAL A 175 -4.67 -10.56 -1.39
CA VAL A 175 -5.82 -10.26 -0.52
C VAL A 175 -6.72 -11.48 -0.44
N ASP A 176 -6.95 -12.01 0.76
CA ASP A 176 -7.93 -13.07 1.00
C ASP A 176 -9.14 -12.48 1.73
N VAL A 177 -10.27 -12.36 1.02
CA VAL A 177 -11.53 -11.80 1.54
C VAL A 177 -12.22 -12.84 2.42
N TYR A 178 -11.72 -12.96 3.65
CA TYR A 178 -12.02 -14.05 4.58
C TYR A 178 -12.93 -13.65 5.74
N GLY A 179 -13.72 -14.62 6.24
CA GLY A 179 -14.45 -14.54 7.50
C GLY A 179 -15.39 -13.35 7.58
N LEU A 180 -15.17 -12.50 8.58
CA LEU A 180 -15.91 -11.26 8.85
C LEU A 180 -15.93 -10.31 7.66
N THR A 181 -14.87 -10.27 6.86
CA THR A 181 -14.79 -9.36 5.71
C THR A 181 -15.49 -10.00 4.51
N ARG A 182 -16.54 -9.34 4.01
CA ARG A 182 -17.30 -9.80 2.84
C ARG A 182 -16.99 -8.99 1.58
N GLY A 183 -16.57 -7.74 1.71
CA GLY A 183 -16.28 -6.89 0.57
C GLY A 183 -15.16 -5.90 0.84
N VAL A 184 -14.33 -5.68 -0.17
CA VAL A 184 -13.23 -4.72 -0.14
C VAL A 184 -13.14 -3.96 -1.46
N GLN A 185 -12.53 -2.78 -1.42
CA GLN A 185 -12.29 -1.93 -2.57
C GLN A 185 -10.86 -1.39 -2.53
N LEU A 186 -10.11 -1.55 -3.61
CA LEU A 186 -8.84 -0.85 -3.81
C LEU A 186 -9.11 0.63 -4.04
N LEU A 187 -8.39 1.45 -3.27
CA LEU A 187 -8.39 2.89 -3.42
C LEU A 187 -7.24 3.26 -4.36
N GLY A 188 -7.49 4.22 -5.26
CA GLY A 188 -6.43 4.77 -6.11
C GLY A 188 -5.32 5.42 -5.27
N GLU A 189 -4.20 5.72 -5.94
CA GLU A 189 -3.11 6.46 -5.31
C GLU A 189 -3.67 7.72 -4.66
N CYS A 190 -3.34 7.91 -3.38
CA CYS A 190 -3.48 9.24 -2.80
C CYS A 190 -2.49 10.11 -3.58
N PRO A 191 -2.90 11.27 -4.14
CA PRO A 191 -1.92 12.23 -4.60
C PRO A 191 -0.90 12.41 -3.47
N PRO A 192 0.41 12.48 -3.76
CA PRO A 192 1.38 12.83 -2.74
C PRO A 192 0.86 14.12 -2.12
N SER A 193 0.56 14.10 -0.83
CA SER A 193 0.17 15.29 -0.09
C SER A 193 1.37 16.22 -0.16
N GLY A 194 1.36 17.13 -1.15
CA GLY A 194 2.27 18.25 -1.18
C GLY A 194 2.12 19.04 0.12
N PRO A 195 3.17 19.76 0.56
CA PRO A 195 3.04 20.63 1.72
C PRO A 195 1.86 21.57 1.47
N LEU A 196 0.98 21.69 2.46
CA LEU A 196 -0.11 22.68 2.50
C LEU A 196 0.49 24.06 2.23
N GLY A 197 0.44 24.48 0.96
CA GLY A 197 0.71 25.84 0.55
C GLY A 197 -0.40 26.69 1.12
N MET A 198 -0.02 27.59 2.02
CA MET A 198 -0.87 28.64 2.58
C MET A 198 -1.79 29.22 1.50
N GLY A 199 -3.08 29.28 1.82
CA GLY A 199 -4.03 29.99 0.99
C GLY A 199 -3.61 31.44 0.86
N THR A 200 -3.40 31.89 -0.37
CA THR A 200 -3.49 33.32 -0.68
C THR A 200 -4.88 33.53 -1.25
N ALA A 201 -5.74 34.11 -0.42
CA ALA A 201 -6.99 34.68 -0.87
C ALA A 201 -6.70 35.68 -1.99
N LEU A 202 -7.25 35.43 -3.18
CA LEU A 202 -7.30 36.43 -4.24
C LEU A 202 -8.38 37.44 -3.87
N GLY A 203 -7.94 38.51 -3.22
CA GLY A 203 -8.65 39.77 -3.14
C GLY A 203 -8.19 40.71 -4.25
N ALA A 204 -9.18 41.20 -5.01
CA ALA A 204 -9.34 42.59 -5.42
C ALA A 204 -8.69 43.11 -6.73
N PHE A 205 -9.57 43.75 -7.53
CA PHE A 205 -9.38 44.76 -8.62
C PHE A 205 -8.54 44.35 -9.85
N MET A 206 -8.97 44.54 -11.10
CA MET A 206 -9.78 45.62 -11.71
C MET A 206 -10.93 45.10 -12.58
#